data_AF-A0A2T0KDH9-F1
#
_entry.id   AF-A0A2T0KDH9-F1
#
_cell.length_a   1.000
_cell.length_b   1.000
_cell.length_c   1.000
_cell.angle_alpha   90.00
_cell.angle_beta   90.00
_cell.angle_gamma   90.00
#
_symmetry.space_group_name_H-M   'P 1'
#
loop_
_entity.id
_entity.type
_entity.pdbx_description
1 polymer ?
#
loop_
_entity_poly.entity_id
_entity_poly.type
_entity_poly.pdbx_seq_one_letter_code
_entity_poly.pdbx_strand_id
1 'polypeptide(L)'
;MSGRALPAELAAVRALVADGLAEMGEVGDAGQVWIRSASARLTALDGVLTEAAGVLAAPVQVAAVTMATFLVVAGSAALAGALGFSGGGVLAFTGAAVLIMFAALPYAGRRVFGLVGRRRLARSAAVPAHRSARPAPPGPAIVRHPEAALAQASDRLLRARVRLVSAALRRAGADDWTTPGLRRAIRTDPVIRRLAHADQLLCQAVDCLERHLGDQRKDAV
;
A
#
# COMPACT_ATOMS: atom_id res chain seq x y z
N MET A 1 0.90 13.26 -17.98
CA MET A 1 2.19 12.54 -17.73
C MET A 1 2.37 12.03 -16.28
N SER A 2 1.35 12.03 -15.42
CA SER A 2 1.45 11.75 -13.97
C SER A 2 1.43 10.26 -13.55
N GLY A 3 1.04 9.34 -14.44
CA GLY A 3 0.82 7.93 -14.07
C GLY A 3 2.08 7.09 -13.81
N ARG A 4 3.26 7.51 -14.30
CA ARG A 4 4.54 6.80 -14.10
C ARG A 4 5.28 7.22 -12.82
N ALA A 5 4.94 8.37 -12.23
CA ALA A 5 5.63 8.89 -11.04
C ALA A 5 5.25 8.11 -9.77
N LEU A 6 3.97 7.74 -9.62
CA LEU A 6 3.48 7.14 -8.38
C LEU A 6 4.19 5.83 -8.00
N PRO A 7 4.37 4.82 -8.88
CA PRO A 7 5.07 3.59 -8.50
C PRO A 7 6.52 3.81 -8.07
N ALA A 8 7.22 4.79 -8.65
CA ALA A 8 8.57 5.14 -8.25
C ALA A 8 8.61 5.83 -6.88
N GLU A 9 7.68 6.75 -6.63
CA GLU A 9 7.53 7.41 -5.32
C GLU A 9 7.20 6.39 -4.22
N LEU A 10 6.29 5.45 -4.49
CA LEU A 10 5.95 4.38 -3.56
C LEU A 10 7.12 3.42 -3.33
N ALA A 11 7.89 3.08 -4.36
CA ALA A 11 9.11 2.28 -4.20
C ALA A 11 10.14 2.98 -3.30
N ALA A 12 10.28 4.31 -3.41
CA ALA A 12 11.18 5.07 -2.56
C ALA A 12 10.69 5.17 -1.10
N VAL A 13 9.37 5.25 -0.87
CA VAL A 13 8.80 5.14 0.48
C VAL A 13 9.07 3.76 1.08
N ARG A 14 8.89 2.69 0.29
CA ARG A 14 9.19 1.31 0.73
C ARG A 14 10.66 1.12 1.10
N ALA A 15 11.57 1.73 0.36
CA ALA A 15 13.00 1.69 0.70
C ALA A 15 13.28 2.35 2.06
N LEU A 16 12.76 3.55 2.31
CA LEU A 16 12.92 4.23 3.60
C LEU A 16 12.30 3.45 4.77
N VAL A 17 11.17 2.79 4.55
CA VAL A 17 10.53 1.94 5.56
C VAL A 17 11.35 0.67 5.81
N ALA A 18 11.90 0.05 4.76
CA ALA A 18 12.78 -1.12 4.90
C ALA A 18 14.06 -0.75 5.66
N ASP A 19 14.64 0.41 5.37
CA ASP A 19 15.81 0.96 6.07
C ASP A 19 15.50 1.22 7.55
N GLY A 20 14.31 1.72 7.89
CA GLY A 20 13.88 1.90 9.29
C GLY A 20 13.61 0.57 10.00
N LEU A 21 13.03 -0.41 9.31
CA LEU A 21 12.85 -1.78 9.84
C LEU A 21 14.17 -2.49 10.11
N ALA A 22 15.17 -2.29 9.24
CA ALA A 22 16.51 -2.85 9.45
C ALA A 22 17.15 -2.30 10.74
N GLU A 23 17.04 -0.99 10.97
CA GLU A 23 17.53 -0.35 12.20
C GLU A 23 16.78 -0.83 13.45
N MET A 24 15.47 -1.03 13.36
CA MET A 24 14.69 -1.63 14.46
C MET A 24 15.10 -3.08 14.74
N GLY A 25 15.53 -3.83 13.72
CA GLY A 25 15.99 -5.21 13.85
C GLY A 25 17.36 -5.35 14.54
N GLU A 26 18.23 -4.33 14.40
CA GLU A 26 19.54 -4.29 15.07
C GLU A 26 19.44 -4.12 16.60
N VAL A 27 18.30 -3.65 17.11
CA VAL A 27 18.09 -3.31 18.53
C VAL A 27 17.82 -4.54 19.42
N GLY A 28 17.60 -5.72 18.83
CA GLY A 28 17.36 -6.96 19.56
C GLY A 28 16.00 -7.00 20.30
N ASP A 29 15.75 -8.10 21.02
CA ASP A 29 14.43 -8.45 21.58
C ASP A 29 14.03 -7.68 22.86
N ALA A 30 14.73 -6.57 23.16
CA ALA A 30 14.49 -5.74 24.35
C ALA A 30 13.34 -4.74 24.11
N GLY A 31 12.23 -4.86 24.85
CA GLY A 31 11.11 -3.89 24.82
C GLY A 31 9.93 -4.28 23.91
N GLN A 32 9.58 -5.58 23.92
CA GLN A 32 8.87 -6.32 22.87
C GLN A 32 7.54 -5.78 22.33
N VAL A 33 6.73 -5.01 23.06
CA VAL A 33 5.37 -4.71 22.58
C VAL A 33 5.37 -3.56 21.56
N TRP A 34 6.00 -2.44 21.86
CA TRP A 34 5.97 -1.26 21.00
C TRP A 34 6.72 -1.47 19.68
N ILE A 35 7.90 -2.09 19.73
CA ILE A 35 8.69 -2.40 18.52
C ILE A 35 7.97 -3.42 17.63
N ARG A 36 7.39 -4.49 18.20
CA ARG A 36 6.59 -5.47 17.42
C ARG A 36 5.31 -4.85 16.85
N SER A 37 4.69 -3.97 17.62
CA SER A 37 3.50 -3.21 17.22
C SER A 37 3.82 -2.27 16.05
N ALA A 38 4.97 -1.59 16.08
CA ALA A 38 5.47 -0.77 14.98
C ALA A 38 5.81 -1.62 13.75
N SER A 39 6.55 -2.72 13.90
CA SER A 39 6.94 -3.58 12.76
C SER A 39 5.73 -4.27 12.09
N ALA A 40 4.73 -4.69 12.87
CA ALA A 40 3.46 -5.20 12.34
C ALA A 40 2.71 -4.15 11.50
N ARG A 41 2.76 -2.87 11.88
CA ARG A 41 2.15 -1.78 11.08
C ARG A 41 2.94 -1.47 9.83
N LEU A 42 4.26 -1.49 9.90
CA LEU A 42 5.13 -1.26 8.74
C LEU A 42 5.02 -2.40 7.70
N THR A 43 4.84 -3.64 8.16
CA THR A 43 4.56 -4.78 7.26
C THR A 43 3.16 -4.69 6.64
N ALA A 44 2.14 -4.28 7.41
CA ALA A 44 0.80 -4.01 6.87
C ALA A 44 0.83 -2.87 5.83
N LEU A 45 1.61 -1.82 6.10
CA LEU A 45 1.83 -0.70 5.20
C LEU A 45 2.42 -1.15 3.87
N ASP A 46 3.38 -2.07 3.85
CA ASP A 46 3.93 -2.64 2.61
C ASP A 46 2.85 -3.27 1.71
N GLY A 47 1.91 -3.99 2.34
CA GLY A 47 0.73 -4.53 1.68
C GLY A 47 -0.13 -3.44 1.06
N VAL A 48 -0.43 -2.37 1.81
CA VAL A 48 -1.24 -1.24 1.35
C VAL A 48 -0.57 -0.47 0.21
N LEU A 49 0.74 -0.24 0.27
CA LEU A 49 1.49 0.44 -0.79
C LEU A 49 1.54 -0.40 -2.07
N THR A 50 1.74 -1.71 -1.94
CA THR A 50 1.68 -2.65 -3.06
C THR A 50 0.31 -2.60 -3.72
N GLU A 51 -0.73 -2.63 -2.91
CA GLU A 51 -2.12 -2.50 -3.33
C GLU A 51 -2.40 -1.16 -4.03
N ALA A 52 -1.86 -0.04 -3.53
CA ALA A 52 -2.01 1.28 -4.15
C ALA A 52 -1.31 1.35 -5.52
N ALA A 53 -0.12 0.79 -5.64
CA ALA A 53 0.63 0.73 -6.89
C ALA A 53 -0.05 -0.15 -7.96
N GLY A 54 -0.89 -1.09 -7.53
CA GLY A 54 -1.60 -2.04 -8.38
C GLY A 54 -2.93 -1.56 -8.94
N VAL A 55 -3.46 -0.42 -8.47
CA VAL A 55 -4.74 0.10 -8.94
C VAL A 55 -4.65 0.41 -10.43
N LEU A 56 -5.54 -0.22 -11.20
CA LEU A 56 -5.63 -0.04 -12.65
C LEU A 56 -6.22 1.33 -12.97
N ALA A 57 -5.85 1.91 -14.11
CA ALA A 57 -6.47 3.15 -14.57
C ALA A 57 -7.97 2.92 -14.82
N ALA A 58 -8.81 3.93 -14.54
CA ALA A 58 -10.26 3.86 -14.72
C ALA A 58 -10.72 3.26 -16.06
N PRO A 59 -10.17 3.63 -17.24
CA PRO A 59 -10.60 3.04 -18.51
C PRO A 59 -10.26 1.54 -18.61
N VAL A 60 -9.14 1.11 -18.03
CA VAL A 60 -8.74 -0.30 -17.98
C VAL A 60 -9.63 -1.10 -17.03
N GLN A 61 -10.03 -0.50 -15.91
CA GLN A 61 -11.00 -1.12 -14.99
C GLN A 61 -12.35 -1.30 -15.67
N VAL A 62 -12.86 -0.26 -16.34
CA VAL A 62 -14.12 -0.33 -17.08
C VAL A 62 -14.05 -1.44 -18.12
N ALA A 63 -13.02 -1.45 -18.98
CA ALA A 63 -12.85 -2.48 -20.00
C ALA A 63 -12.79 -3.90 -19.40
N ALA A 64 -12.04 -4.09 -18.31
CA ALA A 64 -11.92 -5.39 -17.64
C ALA A 64 -13.26 -5.86 -17.03
N VAL A 65 -14.01 -4.95 -16.38
CA VAL A 65 -15.32 -5.27 -15.80
C VAL A 65 -16.34 -5.55 -16.89
N THR A 66 -16.37 -4.76 -17.97
CA THR A 66 -17.25 -5.01 -19.12
C THR A 66 -16.97 -6.38 -19.74
N MET A 67 -15.71 -6.72 -19.96
CA MET A 67 -15.31 -8.01 -20.51
C MET A 67 -15.67 -9.17 -19.59
N ALA A 68 -15.41 -9.04 -18.28
CA ALA A 68 -15.79 -10.06 -17.30
C ALA A 68 -17.31 -10.26 -17.24
N THR A 69 -18.08 -9.16 -17.24
CA THR A 69 -19.54 -9.21 -17.24
C THR A 69 -20.06 -9.90 -18.49
N PHE A 70 -19.51 -9.55 -19.67
CA PHE A 70 -19.86 -10.17 -20.92
C PHE A 70 -19.59 -11.68 -20.91
N LEU A 71 -18.41 -12.10 -20.44
CA LEU A 71 -18.05 -13.52 -20.34
C LEU A 71 -18.95 -14.27 -19.35
N VAL A 72 -19.29 -13.67 -18.21
CA VAL A 72 -20.19 -14.28 -17.23
C VAL A 72 -21.59 -14.42 -17.80
N VAL A 73 -22.14 -13.38 -18.42
CA VAL A 73 -23.49 -13.42 -19.03
C VAL A 73 -23.53 -14.42 -20.18
N ALA A 74 -22.59 -14.35 -21.12
CA ALA A 74 -22.53 -15.27 -22.26
C ALA A 74 -22.32 -16.73 -21.81
N GLY A 75 -21.39 -16.96 -20.89
CA GLY A 75 -21.10 -18.30 -20.37
C GLY A 75 -22.26 -18.89 -19.57
N SER A 76 -22.89 -18.10 -18.70
CA SER A 76 -24.04 -18.55 -17.91
C SER A 76 -25.30 -18.75 -18.76
N ALA A 77 -25.51 -17.91 -19.79
CA ALA A 77 -26.61 -18.10 -20.74
C ALA A 77 -26.43 -19.37 -21.59
N ALA A 78 -25.22 -19.60 -22.10
CA ALA A 78 -24.90 -20.82 -22.84
C ALA A 78 -25.06 -22.08 -21.98
N LEU A 79 -24.58 -22.04 -20.72
CA LEU A 79 -24.73 -23.14 -19.78
C LEU A 79 -26.19 -23.40 -19.43
N ALA A 80 -26.98 -22.34 -19.17
CA ALA A 80 -28.40 -22.49 -18.86
C ALA A 80 -29.20 -23.03 -20.06
N GLY A 81 -28.85 -22.61 -21.28
CA GLY A 81 -29.42 -23.16 -22.51
C GLY A 81 -29.09 -24.63 -22.71
N ALA A 82 -27.85 -25.04 -22.43
CA ALA A 82 -27.43 -26.45 -22.49
C ALA A 82 -28.13 -27.34 -21.45
N LEU A 83 -28.49 -26.77 -20.29
CA LEU A 83 -29.23 -27.45 -19.23
C LEU A 83 -30.75 -27.48 -19.47
N GLY A 84 -31.24 -26.91 -20.57
CA GLY A 84 -32.66 -26.93 -20.93
C GLY A 84 -33.55 -25.97 -20.13
N PHE A 85 -32.97 -24.93 -19.51
CA PHE A 85 -33.78 -23.92 -18.83
C PHE A 85 -34.67 -23.15 -19.81
N SER A 86 -35.89 -22.83 -19.38
CA SER A 86 -36.77 -21.92 -20.10
C SER A 86 -36.20 -20.50 -20.12
N GLY A 87 -36.69 -19.62 -21.01
CA GLY A 87 -36.19 -18.24 -21.13
C GLY A 87 -36.18 -17.47 -19.80
N GLY A 88 -37.17 -17.68 -18.93
CA GLY A 88 -37.20 -17.12 -17.58
C GLY A 88 -36.13 -17.70 -16.65
N GLY A 89 -35.86 -19.01 -16.75
CA GLY A 89 -34.80 -19.68 -15.99
C GLY A 89 -33.40 -19.22 -16.39
N VAL A 90 -33.18 -18.98 -17.68
CA VAL A 90 -31.91 -18.42 -18.20
C VAL A 90 -31.67 -17.01 -17.64
N LEU A 91 -32.70 -16.16 -17.60
CA LEU A 91 -32.60 -14.81 -17.03
C LEU A 91 -32.30 -14.85 -15.52
N ALA A 92 -32.98 -15.72 -14.76
CA ALA A 92 -32.73 -15.88 -13.33
C ALA A 92 -31.29 -16.37 -13.04
N PHE A 93 -30.82 -17.36 -13.81
CA PHE A 93 -29.49 -17.94 -13.64
C PHE A 93 -28.37 -16.95 -14.01
N THR A 94 -28.50 -16.26 -15.16
CA THR A 94 -27.55 -15.23 -15.59
C THR A 94 -27.52 -14.05 -14.62
N GLY A 95 -28.69 -13.59 -14.15
CA GLY A 95 -28.80 -12.54 -13.13
C GLY A 95 -28.10 -12.91 -11.82
N ALA A 96 -28.32 -14.14 -11.32
CA ALA A 96 -27.63 -14.65 -10.13
C ALA A 96 -26.11 -14.72 -10.33
N ALA A 97 -25.64 -15.19 -11.50
CA ALA A 97 -24.22 -15.26 -11.82
C ALA A 97 -23.55 -13.88 -11.82
N VAL A 98 -24.23 -12.86 -12.36
CA VAL A 98 -23.76 -11.47 -12.34
C VAL A 98 -23.69 -10.92 -10.91
N LEU A 99 -24.69 -11.19 -10.07
CA LEU A 99 -24.67 -10.78 -8.66
C LEU A 99 -23.50 -11.41 -7.89
N ILE A 100 -23.27 -12.71 -8.09
CA ILE A 100 -22.14 -13.43 -7.48
C ILE A 100 -20.81 -12.83 -7.95
N MET A 101 -20.68 -12.53 -9.24
CA MET A 101 -19.50 -11.87 -9.80
C MET A 101 -19.24 -10.52 -9.14
N PHE A 102 -20.25 -9.66 -8.99
CA PHE A 102 -20.10 -8.36 -8.33
C PHE A 102 -19.74 -8.49 -6.84
N ALA A 103 -20.30 -9.50 -6.15
CA ALA A 103 -19.93 -9.78 -4.76
C ALA A 103 -18.49 -10.29 -4.62
N ALA A 104 -17.98 -11.06 -5.58
CA ALA A 104 -16.62 -11.62 -5.58
C ALA A 104 -15.55 -10.63 -6.09
N LEU A 105 -15.93 -9.67 -6.93
CA LEU A 105 -15.07 -8.66 -7.54
C LEU A 105 -14.10 -7.96 -6.54
N PRO A 106 -14.54 -7.48 -5.35
CA PRO A 106 -13.62 -6.82 -4.43
C PRO A 106 -12.53 -7.75 -3.88
N TYR A 107 -12.83 -9.03 -3.66
CA TYR A 107 -11.88 -10.03 -3.17
C TYR A 107 -10.89 -10.45 -4.24
N ALA A 108 -11.39 -10.75 -5.45
CA ALA A 108 -10.56 -11.07 -6.60
C ALA A 108 -9.65 -9.87 -6.98
N GLY A 109 -10.20 -8.66 -6.93
CA GLY A 109 -9.49 -7.41 -7.20
C GLY A 109 -8.28 -7.22 -6.29
N ARG A 110 -8.37 -7.51 -4.98
CA ARG A 110 -7.22 -7.40 -4.07
C ARG A 110 -6.03 -8.25 -4.52
N ARG A 111 -6.26 -9.49 -4.96
CA ARG A 111 -5.18 -10.37 -5.45
C ARG A 111 -4.57 -9.85 -6.74
N VAL A 112 -5.41 -9.41 -7.69
CA VAL A 112 -4.95 -8.83 -8.96
C VAL A 112 -4.14 -7.56 -8.74
N PHE A 113 -4.65 -6.63 -7.92
CA PHE A 113 -3.94 -5.40 -7.57
C PHE A 113 -2.62 -5.71 -6.86
N GLY A 114 -2.59 -6.67 -5.94
CA GLY A 114 -1.35 -7.09 -5.28
C GLY A 114 -0.29 -7.56 -6.29
N LEU A 115 -0.67 -8.43 -7.23
CA LEU A 115 0.26 -8.95 -8.26
C LEU A 115 0.74 -7.85 -9.21
N VAL A 116 -0.17 -7.02 -9.71
CA VAL A 116 0.16 -5.90 -10.61
C VAL A 116 1.05 -4.89 -9.90
N GLY A 117 0.73 -4.58 -8.64
CA GLY A 117 1.49 -3.68 -7.78
C GLY A 117 2.91 -4.16 -7.56
N ARG A 118 3.10 -5.43 -7.17
CA ARG A 118 4.44 -6.04 -7.02
C ARG A 118 5.27 -5.91 -8.30
N ARG A 119 4.68 -6.23 -9.45
CA ARG A 119 5.37 -6.11 -10.76
C ARG A 119 5.73 -4.67 -11.11
N ARG A 120 4.90 -3.69 -10.75
CA ARG A 120 5.14 -2.26 -11.02
C ARG A 120 6.22 -1.71 -10.10
N LEU A 121 6.17 -2.06 -8.82
CA LEU A 121 7.18 -1.65 -7.83
C LEU A 121 8.54 -2.26 -8.15
N ALA A 122 8.61 -3.55 -8.51
CA ALA A 122 9.86 -4.22 -8.91
C ALA A 122 10.51 -3.53 -10.13
N ARG A 123 9.71 -3.18 -11.14
CA ARG A 123 10.20 -2.44 -12.32
C ARG A 123 10.66 -1.02 -11.99
N SER A 124 10.04 -0.39 -10.99
CA SER A 124 10.39 0.98 -10.58
C SER A 124 11.64 1.01 -9.69
N ALA A 125 11.89 -0.05 -8.92
CA ALA A 125 13.11 -0.24 -8.14
C ALA A 125 14.34 -0.52 -9.04
N ALA A 126 14.13 -1.10 -10.23
CA ALA A 126 15.19 -1.35 -11.21
C ALA A 126 15.65 -0.08 -11.96
N VAL A 127 14.90 1.01 -11.89
CA VAL A 127 15.37 2.32 -12.36
C VAL A 127 16.19 2.91 -11.22
N PRO A 128 17.49 3.22 -11.43
CA PRO A 128 18.34 3.70 -10.36
C PRO A 128 17.83 5.07 -9.90
N ALA A 129 17.05 5.09 -8.83
CA ALA A 129 16.88 6.28 -8.03
C ALA A 129 18.28 6.73 -7.65
N HIS A 130 18.64 7.97 -8.01
CA HIS A 130 19.91 8.58 -7.64
C HIS A 130 20.30 8.22 -6.20
N ARG A 131 21.52 7.66 -6.08
CA ARG A 131 22.27 7.34 -4.87
C ARG A 131 21.70 7.96 -3.59
N SER A 132 21.39 7.10 -2.63
CA SER A 132 21.84 7.33 -1.25
C SER A 132 22.32 6.03 -0.59
N ALA A 133 22.79 5.05 -1.38
CA ALA A 133 23.59 3.95 -0.88
C ALA A 133 25.05 4.29 -1.18
N ARG A 134 25.67 5.12 -0.33
CA ARG A 134 27.10 4.99 -0.13
C ARG A 134 27.26 3.75 0.74
N PRO A 135 27.92 2.67 0.27
CA PRO A 135 28.37 1.65 1.19
C PRO A 135 29.25 2.39 2.19
N ALA A 136 28.84 2.44 3.46
CA ALA A 136 29.77 2.86 4.49
C ALA A 136 30.99 1.93 4.37
N PRO A 137 32.23 2.45 4.31
CA PRO A 137 33.40 1.58 4.46
C PRO A 137 33.21 0.77 5.75
N PRO A 138 33.79 -0.44 5.87
CA PRO A 138 33.83 -1.17 7.14
C PRO A 138 34.68 -0.36 8.12
N GLY A 139 34.07 0.68 8.68
CA GLY A 139 34.56 1.38 9.85
C GLY A 139 34.43 0.45 11.04
N PRO A 140 35.23 0.68 12.10
CA PRO A 140 35.18 -0.13 13.30
C PRO A 140 33.73 -0.27 13.76
N ALA A 141 33.36 -1.44 14.26
CA ALA A 141 32.04 -1.71 14.82
C ALA A 141 31.76 -0.70 15.94
N ILE A 142 31.21 0.46 15.57
CA ILE A 142 30.72 1.43 16.52
C ILE A 142 29.60 0.69 17.22
N VAL A 143 29.77 0.47 18.52
CA VAL A 143 28.70 0.03 19.40
C VAL A 143 27.58 1.06 19.23
N ARG A 144 26.63 0.77 18.33
CA ARG A 144 25.49 1.63 18.12
C ARG A 144 24.65 1.49 19.36
N HIS A 145 24.55 2.56 20.14
CA HIS A 145 23.58 2.61 21.21
C HIS A 145 22.19 2.35 20.60
N PRO A 146 21.40 1.41 21.15
CA PRO A 146 20.11 1.01 20.60
C PRO A 146 19.16 2.21 20.45
N GLU A 147 19.23 3.16 21.37
CA GLU A 147 18.48 4.42 21.32
C GLU A 147 18.81 5.27 20.08
N ALA A 148 20.09 5.33 19.67
CA ALA A 148 20.52 6.08 18.50
C ALA A 148 20.05 5.41 17.19
N ALA A 149 19.98 4.08 17.15
CA ALA A 149 19.41 3.35 16.02
C ALA A 149 17.90 3.56 15.91
N LEU A 150 17.17 3.54 17.03
CA LEU A 150 15.72 3.81 17.06
C LEU A 150 15.38 5.26 16.69
N ALA A 151 16.21 6.22 17.12
CA ALA A 151 16.04 7.62 16.71
C ALA A 151 16.24 7.79 15.19
N GLN A 152 17.25 7.14 14.60
CA GLN A 152 17.46 7.14 13.15
C GLN A 152 16.30 6.46 12.41
N ALA A 153 15.73 5.39 12.97
CA ALA A 153 14.57 4.72 12.41
C ALA A 153 13.36 5.67 12.38
N SER A 154 13.11 6.41 13.46
CA SER A 154 12.04 7.42 13.52
C SER A 154 12.22 8.50 12.44
N ASP A 155 13.43 9.05 12.30
CA ASP A 155 13.74 10.07 11.28
C ASP A 155 13.52 9.56 9.84
N ARG A 156 13.83 8.28 9.58
CA ARG A 156 13.56 7.64 8.28
C ARG A 156 12.07 7.51 8.03
N LEU A 157 11.29 7.11 9.03
CA LEU A 157 9.84 6.99 8.92
C LEU A 157 9.18 8.36 8.73
N LEU A 158 9.64 9.40 9.42
CA LEU A 158 9.16 10.78 9.18
C LEU A 158 9.44 11.26 7.75
N ARG A 159 10.63 10.95 7.21
CA ARG A 159 10.94 11.23 5.80
C ARG A 159 10.05 10.42 4.85
N ALA A 160 9.78 9.16 5.17
CA ALA A 160 8.85 8.32 4.41
C ALA A 160 7.44 8.94 4.39
N ARG A 161 7.00 9.49 5.53
CA ARG A 161 5.71 10.19 5.67
C ARG A 161 5.60 11.39 4.75
N VAL A 162 6.58 12.29 4.81
CA VAL A 162 6.60 13.50 3.99
C VAL A 162 6.52 13.15 2.50
N ARG A 163 7.25 12.12 2.08
CA ARG A 163 7.19 11.62 0.70
C ARG A 163 5.83 11.02 0.35
N LEU A 164 5.23 10.23 1.23
CA LEU A 164 3.93 9.62 1.03
C LEU A 164 2.81 10.66 0.91
N VAL A 165 2.80 11.66 1.80
CA VAL A 165 1.85 12.78 1.77
C VAL A 165 2.05 13.61 0.50
N SER A 166 3.29 13.91 0.13
CA SER A 166 3.61 14.61 -1.12
C SER A 166 3.09 13.85 -2.35
N ALA A 167 3.26 12.52 -2.36
CA ALA A 167 2.72 11.66 -3.42
C ALA A 167 1.19 11.70 -3.47
N ALA A 168 0.53 11.68 -2.31
CA ALA A 168 -0.92 11.76 -2.21
C ALA A 168 -1.45 13.12 -2.70
N LEU A 169 -0.79 14.23 -2.36
CA LEU A 169 -1.17 15.57 -2.81
C LEU A 169 -0.94 15.76 -4.31
N ARG A 170 0.19 15.26 -4.85
CA ARG A 170 0.43 15.24 -6.30
C ARG A 170 -0.61 14.39 -7.04
N ARG A 171 -1.11 13.32 -6.39
CA ARG A 171 -2.16 12.47 -6.94
C ARG A 171 -3.54 13.12 -6.90
N ALA A 172 -3.86 13.84 -5.82
CA ALA A 172 -5.10 14.61 -5.70
C ALA A 172 -5.16 15.75 -6.72
N GLY A 173 -4.01 16.33 -7.08
CA GLY A 173 -3.95 17.49 -7.96
C GLY A 173 -4.05 18.78 -7.15
N ALA A 174 -3.50 19.87 -7.72
CA ALA A 174 -3.40 21.16 -7.03
C ALA A 174 -4.76 21.78 -6.68
N ASP A 175 -5.78 21.46 -7.49
CA ASP A 175 -7.12 22.03 -7.35
C ASP A 175 -7.90 21.46 -6.14
N ASP A 176 -7.48 20.30 -5.63
CA ASP A 176 -8.19 19.56 -4.57
C ASP A 176 -7.56 19.71 -3.18
N TRP A 177 -6.71 20.72 -2.95
CA TRP A 177 -5.98 20.89 -1.67
C TRP A 177 -6.82 21.40 -0.50
N THR A 178 -8.07 21.79 -0.76
CA THR A 178 -9.00 22.15 0.30
C THR A 178 -9.42 20.91 1.11
N THR A 179 -9.71 21.07 2.40
CA THR A 179 -10.23 19.98 3.24
C THR A 179 -11.44 19.25 2.62
N PRO A 180 -12.47 19.94 2.08
CA PRO A 180 -13.57 19.27 1.39
C PRO A 180 -13.12 18.54 0.11
N GLY A 181 -12.19 19.12 -0.66
CA GLY A 181 -11.59 18.49 -1.85
C GLY A 181 -10.90 17.17 -1.51
N LEU A 182 -10.00 17.18 -0.54
CA LEU A 182 -9.31 15.97 -0.06
C LEU A 182 -10.29 14.92 0.49
N ARG A 183 -11.32 15.33 1.25
CA ARG A 183 -12.35 14.39 1.73
C ARG A 183 -13.10 13.73 0.58
N ARG A 184 -13.43 14.48 -0.47
CA ARG A 184 -14.05 13.93 -1.68
C ARG A 184 -13.08 12.98 -2.37
N ALA A 185 -11.83 13.39 -2.57
CA ALA A 185 -10.79 12.58 -3.20
C ALA A 185 -10.53 11.26 -2.48
N ILE A 186 -10.52 11.24 -1.14
CA ILE A 186 -10.42 10.01 -0.32
C ILE A 186 -11.63 9.08 -0.54
N ARG A 187 -12.82 9.63 -0.77
CA ARG A 187 -14.03 8.82 -1.03
C ARG A 187 -14.07 8.26 -2.43
N THR A 188 -13.58 9.00 -3.42
CA THR A 188 -13.75 8.67 -4.85
C THR A 188 -12.52 8.03 -5.49
N ASP A 189 -11.30 8.37 -5.08
CA ASP A 189 -10.06 7.76 -5.60
C ASP A 189 -9.58 6.64 -4.66
N PRO A 190 -9.65 5.36 -5.08
CA PRO A 190 -9.17 4.24 -4.28
C PRO A 190 -7.67 4.30 -4.00
N VAL A 191 -6.86 4.98 -4.83
CA VAL A 191 -5.44 5.21 -4.57
C VAL A 191 -5.26 6.14 -3.40
N ILE A 192 -5.91 7.31 -3.40
CA ILE A 192 -5.79 8.31 -2.33
C ILE A 192 -6.27 7.72 -1.00
N ARG A 193 -7.37 6.96 -1.02
CA ARG A 193 -7.84 6.22 0.17
C ARG A 193 -6.78 5.25 0.73
N ARG A 194 -6.08 4.52 -0.14
CA ARG A 194 -5.00 3.60 0.26
C ARG A 194 -3.78 4.36 0.79
N LEU A 195 -3.42 5.49 0.17
CA LEU A 195 -2.31 6.33 0.65
C LEU A 195 -2.61 6.94 2.02
N ALA A 196 -3.85 7.39 2.26
CA ALA A 196 -4.29 7.87 3.57
C ALA A 196 -4.23 6.77 4.64
N HIS A 197 -4.63 5.54 4.31
CA HIS A 197 -4.49 4.41 5.21
C HIS A 197 -3.02 4.06 5.49
N ALA A 198 -2.15 4.13 4.47
CA ALA A 198 -0.71 3.95 4.66
C ALA A 198 -0.12 5.04 5.57
N ASP A 199 -0.52 6.31 5.42
CA ASP A 199 -0.08 7.40 6.29
C ASP A 199 -0.51 7.18 7.75
N GLN A 200 -1.74 6.71 7.96
CA GLN A 200 -2.23 6.35 9.30
C GLN A 200 -1.39 5.23 9.94
N LEU A 201 -1.08 4.16 9.19
CA LEU A 201 -0.23 3.07 9.70
C LEU A 201 1.18 3.54 10.04
N LEU A 202 1.73 4.43 9.22
CA LEU A 202 3.05 5.01 9.43
C LEU A 202 3.08 5.91 10.66
N CYS A 203 2.08 6.77 10.85
CA CYS A 203 1.96 7.62 12.05
C CYS A 203 1.88 6.75 13.31
N GLN A 204 1.04 5.72 13.30
CA GLN A 204 0.93 4.80 14.44
C GLN A 204 2.23 4.05 14.73
N ALA A 205 3.02 3.72 13.70
CA ALA A 205 4.33 3.10 13.87
C ALA A 205 5.35 4.07 14.51
N VAL A 206 5.37 5.33 14.07
CA VAL A 206 6.18 6.40 14.66
C VAL A 206 5.78 6.63 16.12
N ASP A 207 4.49 6.77 16.42
CA ASP A 207 3.99 6.94 17.80
C ASP A 207 4.43 5.78 18.71
N CYS A 208 4.44 4.55 18.20
CA CYS A 208 4.90 3.38 18.96
C CYS A 208 6.40 3.47 19.25
N LEU A 209 7.22 3.91 18.28
CA LEU A 209 8.66 4.11 18.48
C LEU A 209 8.95 5.25 19.45
N GLU A 210 8.26 6.37 19.33
CA GLU A 210 8.42 7.52 20.22
C GLU A 210 8.03 7.18 21.66
N ARG A 211 6.95 6.41 21.87
CA ARG A 211 6.59 5.91 23.19
C ARG A 211 7.66 5.00 23.77
N HIS A 212 8.20 4.08 22.96
CA HIS A 212 9.26 3.20 23.42
C HIS A 212 10.52 3.97 23.84
N LEU A 213 10.95 4.95 23.05
CA LEU A 213 12.05 5.85 23.38
C LEU A 213 11.76 6.67 24.65
N GLY A 214 10.51 7.12 24.82
CA GLY A 214 10.07 7.82 26.01
C GLY A 214 10.11 6.94 27.28
N ASP A 215 9.75 5.67 27.16
CA ASP A 215 9.81 4.71 28.27
C ASP A 215 11.27 4.38 28.63
N GLN A 216 12.14 4.13 27.64
CA GLN A 216 13.58 3.92 27.87
C GLN A 216 14.25 5.08 28.62
N ARG A 217 13.89 6.33 28.27
CA ARG A 217 14.42 7.52 28.96
C ARG A 217 13.97 7.63 30.42
N LYS A 218 12.80 7.10 30.77
CA LYS A 218 12.32 7.09 32.17
C LYS A 218 13.04 6.03 32.98
N ASP A 219 13.28 4.86 32.40
CA ASP A 219 13.95 3.74 33.06
C ASP A 219 15.45 4.03 33.31
N ALA A 220 16.02 5.00 32.60
CA ALA A 220 17.41 5.44 32.74
C ALA A 220 17.65 6.48 33.87
N VAL A 221 16.59 6.99 34.51
CA VAL A 221 16.62 8.00 35.58
C VAL A 221 16.29 7.36 36.92
#